data_AF-A0A1Y5F3M0-F1
#
_entry.id   AF-A0A1Y5F3M0-F1
#
_cell.length_a   1.000
_cell.length_b   1.000
_cell.length_c   1.000
_cell.angle_alpha   90.00
_cell.angle_beta   90.00
_cell.angle_gamma   90.00
#
_symmetry.space_group_name_H-M   'P 1'
#
loop_
_entity.id
_entity.type
_entity.pdbx_description
1 polymer ?
#
loop_
_entity_poly.entity_id
_entity_poly.type
_entity_poly.pdbx_seq_one_letter_code
_entity_poly.pdbx_strand_id
1 'polypeptide(L)'
;MNKIFLVLSFLLLSSCATSIHDYSHRDPASSANLRDCRDSARAFIAANPTKSGPIRTGENSLATKIPNFENFRSEMLNKRPSMDKFTKIYQDSHGGQSPKVKDALDFFVTAHQDLASHIRSGKGHSEELDHYLEMSAAHIDLGDSKLNKISAFRSDESMRDLFNTNFDLRKPEQRRIFDSLGWTNYKGHLGELDVLLRLGNLQAQGVYLVRQNLLNPKSQVVNDIFATALEQKLARLSVEQIPQLMQKYPKVFKNLDNLSNDEVLRRAKTFLETKEFDLIVKKHNRYSVVEVKNYKKPISRSEVSAGRGRNKTIFDQQLETIQIIRFLGLEETFFPTVAFLRGVTPEAKAILEREGISVLAEVVE
;
A
#
# COMPACT_ATOMS: atom_id res chain seq x y z
N MET A 1 -34.19 13.85 -72.45
CA MET A 1 -34.41 12.40 -72.60
C MET A 1 -33.14 11.66 -72.21
N ASN A 2 -33.33 10.64 -71.35
CA ASN A 2 -32.52 9.44 -71.13
C ASN A 2 -31.08 9.50 -70.60
N LYS A 3 -31.02 9.09 -69.31
CA LYS A 3 -30.00 8.36 -68.54
C LYS A 3 -29.08 7.43 -69.37
N ILE A 4 -27.83 7.23 -68.91
CA ILE A 4 -27.34 5.98 -68.26
C ILE A 4 -25.81 6.06 -68.00
N PHE A 5 -25.45 5.50 -66.84
CA PHE A 5 -24.13 5.20 -66.26
C PHE A 5 -23.12 4.47 -67.18
N LEU A 6 -21.82 4.65 -66.92
CA LEU A 6 -20.89 3.52 -66.79
C LEU A 6 -19.69 3.85 -65.87
N VAL A 7 -19.27 2.83 -65.12
CA VAL A 7 -18.28 2.82 -64.01
C VAL A 7 -17.01 2.10 -64.49
N LEU A 8 -15.93 2.20 -63.68
CA LEU A 8 -14.67 1.42 -63.64
C LEU A 8 -13.55 1.93 -64.58
N SER A 9 -12.26 2.01 -64.24
CA SER A 9 -11.49 1.68 -63.03
C SER A 9 -9.99 2.05 -63.20
N PHE A 10 -9.33 2.33 -62.08
CA PHE A 10 -7.97 1.93 -61.66
C PHE A 10 -6.66 2.44 -62.34
N LEU A 11 -5.73 2.83 -61.44
CA LEU A 11 -4.25 2.69 -61.45
C LEU A 11 -3.45 3.76 -62.20
N LEU A 12 -2.25 4.18 -61.79
CA LEU A 12 -1.42 4.21 -60.58
C LEU A 12 -0.05 4.74 -61.09
N LEU A 13 0.78 5.32 -60.22
CA LEU A 13 2.23 5.62 -60.42
C LEU A 13 2.49 6.81 -61.36
N SER A 14 3.52 7.64 -61.26
CA SER A 14 4.70 7.93 -60.41
C SER A 14 5.26 9.26 -61.04
N SER A 15 6.15 10.09 -60.52
CA SER A 15 7.30 9.97 -59.65
C SER A 15 7.72 11.36 -59.16
N CYS A 16 8.48 11.39 -58.08
CA CYS A 16 9.18 12.56 -57.57
C CYS A 16 10.40 12.93 -58.43
N ALA A 17 10.64 14.23 -58.58
CA ALA A 17 11.96 14.85 -58.67
C ALA A 17 11.85 16.21 -57.95
N THR A 18 12.22 16.30 -56.65
CA THR A 18 13.48 16.90 -56.14
C THR A 18 13.76 18.29 -56.73
N SER A 19 13.99 19.37 -55.97
CA SER A 19 14.27 19.58 -54.55
C SER A 19 14.32 21.11 -54.31
N ILE A 20 14.62 21.51 -53.07
CA ILE A 20 15.09 22.82 -52.58
C ILE A 20 14.08 23.52 -51.65
N HIS A 21 14.15 23.20 -50.35
CA HIS A 21 14.67 24.15 -49.35
C HIS A 21 14.75 23.50 -47.96
N ASP A 22 15.92 23.67 -47.33
CA ASP A 22 16.26 23.34 -45.95
C ASP A 22 15.24 23.88 -44.94
N TYR A 23 14.60 22.97 -44.22
CA TYR A 23 14.18 23.19 -42.84
C TYR A 23 14.63 21.96 -42.05
N SER A 24 15.34 22.19 -40.95
CA SER A 24 15.75 21.14 -40.02
C SER A 24 14.52 20.49 -39.37
N HIS A 25 13.91 19.53 -40.05
CA HIS A 25 12.96 18.63 -39.43
C HIS A 25 13.75 17.51 -38.74
N ARG A 26 13.59 17.43 -37.41
CA ARG A 26 13.81 16.17 -36.71
C ARG A 26 12.87 15.15 -37.35
N ASP A 27 13.42 14.16 -38.04
CA ASP A 27 12.67 12.97 -38.41
C ASP A 27 12.16 12.31 -37.11
N PRO A 28 10.85 12.12 -36.94
CA PRO A 28 10.35 11.31 -35.84
C PRO A 28 10.85 9.88 -36.04
N ALA A 29 11.48 9.36 -35.00
CA ALA A 29 11.97 7.99 -34.99
C ALA A 29 10.81 7.00 -35.24
N SER A 30 10.96 6.26 -36.34
CA SER A 30 10.26 5.04 -36.74
C SER A 30 8.85 5.19 -37.36
N SER A 31 8.80 4.89 -38.65
CA SER A 31 7.64 4.57 -39.48
C SER A 31 7.19 3.11 -39.35
N ALA A 32 7.27 2.52 -38.14
CA ALA A 32 6.95 1.10 -37.93
C ALA A 32 6.35 0.81 -36.55
N ASN A 33 5.29 1.53 -36.19
CA ASN A 33 4.12 1.05 -35.41
C ASN A 33 3.29 2.28 -35.04
N LEU A 34 2.24 2.56 -35.83
CA LEU A 34 1.16 3.47 -35.47
C LEU A 34 0.29 2.86 -34.35
N ARG A 35 0.90 2.47 -33.22
CA ARG A 35 0.21 2.54 -31.93
C ARG A 35 0.40 3.96 -31.46
N ASP A 36 -0.45 4.82 -32.02
CA ASP A 36 -0.51 6.25 -31.78
C ASP A 36 -0.28 6.52 -30.28
N CYS A 37 0.55 7.51 -29.93
CA CYS A 37 0.70 7.91 -28.52
C CYS A 37 -0.68 8.21 -27.91
N ARG A 38 -1.66 8.60 -28.72
CA ARG A 38 -3.07 8.71 -28.36
C ARG A 38 -3.73 7.38 -27.99
N ASP A 39 -3.45 6.29 -28.71
CA ASP A 39 -3.97 4.95 -28.41
C ASP A 39 -3.24 4.31 -27.24
N SER A 40 -1.95 4.59 -27.06
CA SER A 40 -1.21 4.21 -25.85
C SER A 40 -1.68 5.02 -24.63
N ALA A 41 -1.96 6.32 -24.80
CA ALA A 41 -2.54 7.16 -23.76
C ALA A 41 -4.00 6.82 -23.48
N ARG A 42 -4.80 6.43 -24.49
CA ARG A 42 -6.17 5.96 -24.34
C ARG A 42 -6.23 4.56 -23.76
N ALA A 43 -5.33 3.66 -24.14
CA ALA A 43 -5.17 2.37 -23.50
C ALA A 43 -4.69 2.55 -22.06
N PHE A 44 -3.81 3.51 -21.77
CA PHE A 44 -3.44 3.90 -20.41
C PHE A 44 -4.62 4.50 -19.63
N ILE A 45 -5.43 5.39 -20.22
CA ILE A 45 -6.61 6.00 -19.58
C ILE A 45 -7.77 4.99 -19.43
N ALA A 46 -7.90 4.04 -20.36
CA ALA A 46 -8.88 2.97 -20.33
C ALA A 46 -8.44 1.80 -19.43
N ALA A 47 -7.13 1.57 -19.28
CA ALA A 47 -6.54 0.56 -18.40
C ALA A 47 -6.24 1.11 -16.99
N ASN A 48 -6.17 2.42 -16.78
CA ASN A 48 -6.06 3.03 -15.45
C ASN A 48 -7.20 4.00 -15.27
N PRO A 49 -8.29 3.55 -14.63
CA PRO A 49 -9.30 4.49 -14.23
C PRO A 49 -8.74 5.36 -13.10
N THR A 50 -9.22 6.59 -13.04
CA THR A 50 -9.14 7.54 -11.92
C THR A 50 -7.97 8.52 -11.90
N LYS A 51 -8.37 9.78 -12.14
CA LYS A 51 -7.78 10.99 -11.55
C LYS A 51 -7.32 10.70 -10.13
N SER A 52 -6.03 10.91 -9.94
CA SER A 52 -5.36 11.09 -8.67
C SER A 52 -5.86 12.33 -7.93
N GLY A 53 -5.97 12.21 -6.62
CA GLY A 53 -6.50 13.24 -5.74
C GLY A 53 -6.42 12.82 -4.27
N PRO A 54 -6.83 13.70 -3.33
CA PRO A 54 -6.76 13.41 -1.91
C PRO A 54 -7.59 12.18 -1.57
N ILE A 55 -7.26 11.52 -0.46
CA ILE A 55 -8.04 10.40 0.06
C ILE A 55 -9.37 10.98 0.56
N ARG A 56 -10.42 10.87 -0.25
CA ARG A 56 -11.76 11.35 0.05
C ARG A 56 -12.65 10.20 0.48
N THR A 57 -13.58 10.51 1.38
CA THR A 57 -14.66 9.60 1.76
C THR A 57 -15.56 9.35 0.54
N GLY A 58 -15.58 8.11 0.04
CA GLY A 58 -16.43 7.72 -1.07
C GLY A 58 -17.89 7.54 -0.63
N GLU A 59 -18.84 7.78 -1.53
CA GLU A 59 -20.29 7.68 -1.23
C GLU A 59 -20.69 6.29 -0.67
N ASN A 60 -20.06 5.22 -1.16
CA ASN A 60 -20.28 3.84 -0.74
C ASN A 60 -19.16 3.29 0.16
N SER A 61 -18.46 4.16 0.89
CA SER A 61 -17.41 3.72 1.82
C SER A 61 -18.00 3.28 3.17
N LEU A 62 -17.18 2.67 4.02
CA LEU A 62 -17.62 2.26 5.36
C LEU A 62 -17.78 3.47 6.29
N ALA A 63 -17.04 4.54 6.06
CA ALA A 63 -17.13 5.79 6.79
C ALA A 63 -18.53 6.44 6.74
N THR A 64 -19.27 6.31 5.64
CA THR A 64 -20.62 6.91 5.54
C THR A 64 -21.63 6.25 6.47
N LYS A 65 -21.30 5.07 7.02
CA LYS A 65 -22.10 4.36 8.02
C LYS A 65 -21.83 4.81 9.45
N ILE A 66 -20.72 5.51 9.71
CA ILE A 66 -20.34 5.99 11.04
C ILE A 66 -20.89 7.41 11.23
N PRO A 67 -21.78 7.66 12.21
CA PRO A 67 -22.26 9.00 12.53
C PRO A 67 -21.10 9.95 12.87
N ASN A 68 -21.13 11.15 12.32
CA ASN A 68 -20.09 12.17 12.52
C ASN A 68 -18.65 11.62 12.28
N PHE A 69 -18.48 10.89 11.17
CA PHE A 69 -17.25 10.17 10.85
C PHE A 69 -15.97 11.01 10.97
N GLU A 70 -15.97 12.28 10.55
CA GLU A 70 -14.76 13.12 10.65
C GLU A 70 -14.34 13.37 12.10
N ASN A 71 -15.30 13.50 13.04
CA ASN A 71 -14.97 13.59 14.45
C ASN A 71 -14.42 12.26 14.98
N PHE A 72 -15.11 11.15 14.69
CA PHE A 72 -14.65 9.80 15.03
C PHE A 72 -13.21 9.56 14.54
N ARG A 73 -12.94 9.89 13.28
CA ARG A 73 -11.64 9.75 12.63
C ARG A 73 -10.58 10.61 13.30
N SER A 74 -10.88 11.89 13.56
CA SER A 74 -9.97 12.82 14.24
C SER A 74 -9.60 12.32 15.63
N GLU A 75 -10.59 11.90 16.43
CA GLU A 75 -10.38 11.34 17.75
C GLU A 75 -9.54 10.05 17.71
N MET A 76 -9.82 9.14 16.78
CA MET A 76 -9.03 7.92 16.59
C MET A 76 -7.55 8.23 16.34
N LEU A 77 -7.25 9.18 15.45
CA LEU A 77 -5.88 9.58 15.14
C LEU A 77 -5.20 10.31 16.31
N ASN A 78 -5.96 11.07 17.09
CA ASN A 78 -5.48 11.82 18.26
C ASN A 78 -5.22 10.94 19.49
N LYS A 79 -5.99 9.86 19.65
CA LYS A 79 -5.85 8.83 20.68
C LYS A 79 -4.67 7.89 20.46
N ARG A 80 -3.97 7.99 19.32
CA ARG A 80 -2.77 7.18 19.05
C ARG A 80 -1.76 7.26 20.20
N PRO A 81 -1.41 6.14 20.86
CA PRO A 81 -0.39 6.12 21.91
C PRO A 81 0.95 6.70 21.45
N SER A 82 1.54 7.57 22.27
CA SER A 82 2.85 8.16 22.03
C SER A 82 3.51 8.52 23.36
N MET A 83 4.56 7.80 23.73
CA MET A 83 5.32 8.08 24.97
C MET A 83 5.91 9.50 24.96
N ASP A 84 6.43 9.97 23.83
CA ASP A 84 6.97 11.34 23.71
C ASP A 84 5.89 12.39 24.01
N LYS A 85 4.69 12.21 23.44
CA LYS A 85 3.54 13.11 23.69
C LYS A 85 3.09 13.01 25.16
N PHE A 86 3.02 11.80 25.71
CA PHE A 86 2.68 11.57 27.11
C PHE A 86 3.67 12.24 28.06
N THR A 87 4.97 12.00 27.90
CA THR A 87 6.03 12.62 28.71
C THR A 87 5.97 14.14 28.66
N LYS A 88 5.77 14.71 27.47
CA LYS A 88 5.61 16.16 27.30
C LYS A 88 4.39 16.69 28.07
N ILE A 89 3.21 16.11 27.85
CA ILE A 89 1.96 16.54 28.52
C ILE A 89 2.07 16.36 30.04
N TYR A 90 2.71 15.29 30.49
CA TYR A 90 2.95 15.02 31.91
C TYR A 90 3.84 16.12 32.52
N GLN A 91 4.96 16.45 31.88
CA GLN A 91 5.85 17.52 32.32
C GLN A 91 5.15 18.88 32.35
N ASP A 92 4.38 19.20 31.31
CA ASP A 92 3.63 20.45 31.22
C ASP A 92 2.59 20.59 32.37
N SER A 93 1.97 19.46 32.78
CA SER A 93 0.97 19.43 33.86
C SER A 93 1.55 19.25 35.27
N HIS A 94 2.81 18.81 35.40
CA HIS A 94 3.47 18.51 36.68
C HIS A 94 4.72 19.35 36.92
N GLY A 95 4.72 20.60 36.46
CA GLY A 95 5.79 21.57 36.77
C GLY A 95 7.18 21.15 36.27
N GLY A 96 7.26 20.49 35.11
CA GLY A 96 8.49 20.03 34.49
C GLY A 96 9.00 18.68 35.01
N GLN A 97 8.28 18.02 35.93
CA GLN A 97 8.67 16.69 36.41
C GLN A 97 8.46 15.62 35.35
N SER A 98 9.45 14.75 35.15
CA SER A 98 9.30 13.57 34.30
C SER A 98 8.39 12.53 34.95
N PRO A 99 7.55 11.83 34.17
CA PRO A 99 6.77 10.71 34.68
C PRO A 99 7.69 9.62 35.21
N LYS A 100 7.18 8.79 36.12
CA LYS A 100 7.86 7.57 36.56
C LYS A 100 7.61 6.44 35.56
N VAL A 101 8.43 5.40 35.63
CA VAL A 101 8.26 4.21 34.77
C VAL A 101 6.88 3.56 34.99
N LYS A 102 6.39 3.52 36.23
CA LYS A 102 5.03 3.05 36.52
C LYS A 102 3.95 3.87 35.81
N ASP A 103 4.07 5.19 35.81
CA ASP A 103 3.09 6.09 35.17
C ASP A 103 3.09 5.87 33.65
N ALA A 104 4.26 5.62 33.06
CA ALA A 104 4.39 5.27 31.65
C ALA A 104 3.77 3.89 31.33
N LEU A 105 3.86 2.90 32.22
CA LEU A 105 3.19 1.61 32.07
C LEU A 105 1.66 1.72 32.21
N ASP A 106 1.17 2.53 33.15
CA ASP A 106 -0.26 2.82 33.30
C ASP A 106 -0.80 3.51 32.03
N PHE A 107 -0.11 4.55 31.56
CA PHE A 107 -0.44 5.21 30.29
C PHE A 107 -0.42 4.22 29.12
N PHE A 108 0.58 3.32 29.04
CA PHE A 108 0.64 2.32 27.99
C PHE A 108 -0.65 1.48 27.95
N VAL A 109 -1.09 0.93 29.08
CA VAL A 109 -2.29 0.10 29.15
C VAL A 109 -3.54 0.91 28.79
N THR A 110 -3.75 2.04 29.45
CA THR A 110 -4.96 2.85 29.28
C THR A 110 -5.06 3.40 27.86
N ALA A 111 -3.96 3.84 27.25
CA ALA A 111 -3.98 4.38 25.90
C ALA A 111 -4.33 3.32 24.83
N HIS A 112 -3.96 2.06 25.03
CA HIS A 112 -4.35 0.98 24.11
C HIS A 112 -5.84 0.66 24.26
N GLN A 113 -6.31 0.54 25.50
CA GLN A 113 -7.73 0.30 25.79
C GLN A 113 -8.63 1.44 25.28
N ASP A 114 -8.23 2.68 25.48
CA ASP A 114 -8.96 3.86 25.02
C ASP A 114 -9.03 3.91 23.49
N LEU A 115 -7.92 3.68 22.78
CA LEU A 115 -7.91 3.65 21.32
C LEU A 115 -8.75 2.49 20.76
N ALA A 116 -8.61 1.28 21.30
CA ALA A 116 -9.36 0.12 20.83
C ALA A 116 -10.88 0.28 21.10
N SER A 117 -11.24 0.79 22.28
CA SER A 117 -12.64 1.10 22.62
C SER A 117 -13.21 2.18 21.70
N HIS A 118 -12.42 3.21 21.39
CA HIS A 118 -12.80 4.25 20.43
C HIS A 118 -13.07 3.64 19.05
N ILE A 119 -12.19 2.79 18.54
CA ILE A 119 -12.41 2.13 17.23
C ILE A 119 -13.69 1.29 17.26
N ARG A 120 -13.92 0.53 18.35
CA ARG A 120 -15.14 -0.27 18.51
C ARG A 120 -16.41 0.56 18.66
N SER A 121 -16.32 1.82 19.07
CA SER A 121 -17.49 2.71 19.18
C SER A 121 -18.14 2.99 17.83
N GLY A 122 -17.42 2.81 16.71
CA GLY A 122 -17.98 2.94 15.37
C GLY A 122 -18.76 1.71 14.88
N LYS A 123 -18.86 0.65 15.69
CA LYS A 123 -19.61 -0.58 15.36
C LYS A 123 -21.12 -0.40 15.54
N GLY A 124 -21.91 -1.36 15.05
CA GLY A 124 -23.36 -1.43 15.22
C GLY A 124 -24.16 -0.92 14.03
N HIS A 125 -23.50 -0.60 12.92
CA HIS A 125 -24.15 -0.05 11.72
C HIS A 125 -24.19 -1.03 10.53
N SER A 126 -23.25 -1.97 10.44
CA SER A 126 -23.31 -3.09 9.50
C SER A 126 -22.28 -4.16 9.84
N GLU A 127 -22.57 -5.43 9.60
CA GLU A 127 -21.64 -6.54 9.87
C GLU A 127 -20.26 -6.37 9.22
N GLU A 128 -20.22 -5.89 7.98
CA GLU A 128 -18.95 -5.65 7.26
C GLU A 128 -18.10 -4.58 7.95
N LEU A 129 -18.70 -3.46 8.36
CA LEU A 129 -18.00 -2.42 9.12
C LEU A 129 -17.51 -2.97 10.46
N ASP A 130 -18.41 -3.66 11.18
CA ASP A 130 -18.14 -4.17 12.51
C ASP A 130 -16.99 -5.17 12.52
N HIS A 131 -16.91 -6.01 11.48
CA HIS A 131 -15.81 -6.93 11.27
C HIS A 131 -14.47 -6.19 11.12
N TYR A 132 -14.39 -5.18 10.25
CA TYR A 132 -13.14 -4.44 10.02
C TYR A 132 -12.70 -3.61 11.23
N LEU A 133 -13.65 -3.00 11.95
CA LEU A 133 -13.36 -2.27 13.19
C LEU A 133 -12.89 -3.22 14.30
N GLU A 134 -13.51 -4.39 14.44
CA GLU A 134 -13.09 -5.38 15.44
C GLU A 134 -11.71 -5.92 15.15
N MET A 135 -11.43 -6.31 13.90
CA MET A 135 -10.09 -6.75 13.50
C MET A 135 -9.03 -5.70 13.79
N SER A 136 -9.33 -4.43 13.48
CA SER A 136 -8.38 -3.33 13.71
C SER A 136 -8.17 -3.05 15.20
N ALA A 137 -9.24 -3.10 16.00
CA ALA A 137 -9.16 -2.94 17.45
C ALA A 137 -8.38 -4.09 18.10
N ALA A 138 -8.59 -5.33 17.68
CA ALA A 138 -7.90 -6.51 18.20
C ALA A 138 -6.37 -6.47 17.97
N HIS A 139 -5.90 -5.86 16.88
CA HIS A 139 -4.47 -5.64 16.65
C HIS A 139 -3.84 -4.58 17.57
N ILE A 140 -4.66 -3.67 18.10
CA ILE A 140 -4.24 -2.61 19.01
C ILE A 140 -4.34 -3.09 20.47
N ASP A 141 -5.29 -3.96 20.78
CA ASP A 141 -5.47 -4.46 22.13
C ASP A 141 -4.22 -5.15 22.69
N LEU A 142 -4.02 -4.95 23.98
CA LEU A 142 -3.05 -5.73 24.74
C LEU A 142 -3.70 -7.07 25.08
N GLY A 143 -3.45 -8.10 24.27
CA GLY A 143 -3.88 -9.45 24.60
C GLY A 143 -3.32 -9.96 25.93
N ASP A 144 -3.92 -11.01 26.49
CA ASP A 144 -3.63 -11.55 27.83
C ASP A 144 -2.15 -11.78 28.10
N SER A 145 -1.39 -12.24 27.10
CA SER A 145 0.06 -12.44 27.23
C SER A 145 0.79 -11.15 27.63
N LYS A 146 0.43 -10.01 27.03
CA LYS A 146 1.05 -8.71 27.34
C LYS A 146 0.58 -8.19 28.70
N LEU A 147 -0.71 -8.35 29.02
CA LEU A 147 -1.25 -7.94 30.32
C LEU A 147 -0.63 -8.74 31.47
N ASN A 148 -0.46 -10.05 31.30
CA ASN A 148 0.20 -10.92 32.26
C ASN A 148 1.67 -10.53 32.46
N LYS A 149 2.39 -10.15 31.39
CA LYS A 149 3.76 -9.62 31.51
C LYS A 149 3.79 -8.32 32.32
N ILE A 150 2.86 -7.40 32.08
CA ILE A 150 2.77 -6.15 32.86
C ILE A 150 2.48 -6.46 34.33
N SER A 151 1.56 -7.39 34.61
CA SER A 151 1.28 -7.83 35.97
C SER A 151 2.53 -8.45 36.64
N ALA A 152 3.24 -9.32 35.93
CA ALA A 152 4.47 -9.95 36.41
C ALA A 152 5.55 -8.91 36.74
N PHE A 153 5.74 -7.93 35.85
CA PHE A 153 6.63 -6.79 36.10
C PHE A 153 6.23 -6.04 37.37
N ARG A 154 4.93 -5.72 37.54
CA ARG A 154 4.43 -5.01 38.74
C ARG A 154 4.63 -5.78 40.05
N SER A 155 4.56 -7.11 40.01
CA SER A 155 4.75 -7.98 41.17
C SER A 155 6.20 -8.32 41.49
N ASP A 156 7.14 -8.04 40.59
CA ASP A 156 8.56 -8.34 40.78
C ASP A 156 9.20 -7.32 41.73
N GLU A 157 9.55 -7.75 42.94
CA GLU A 157 10.18 -6.91 43.95
C GLU A 157 11.51 -6.31 43.47
N SER A 158 12.25 -7.01 42.61
CA SER A 158 13.52 -6.52 42.06
C SER A 158 13.33 -5.35 41.09
N MET A 159 12.12 -5.15 40.56
CA MET A 159 11.75 -4.09 39.62
C MET A 159 11.13 -2.88 40.31
N ARG A 160 10.85 -2.97 41.62
CA ARG A 160 10.17 -1.93 42.39
C ARG A 160 10.93 -0.60 42.40
N ASP A 161 12.25 -0.66 42.51
CA ASP A 161 13.09 0.54 42.47
C ASP A 161 13.05 1.17 41.07
N LEU A 162 13.16 0.35 40.03
CA LEU A 162 13.09 0.80 38.64
C LEU A 162 11.78 1.54 38.35
N PHE A 163 10.64 1.04 38.84
CA PHE A 163 9.34 1.67 38.63
C PHE A 163 9.19 3.07 39.19
N ASN A 164 9.92 3.39 40.27
CA ASN A 164 9.89 4.69 40.90
C ASN A 164 10.98 5.64 40.37
N THR A 165 11.83 5.17 39.45
CA THR A 165 12.75 6.04 38.71
C THR A 165 12.03 6.85 37.64
N ASN A 166 12.64 7.98 37.25
CA ASN A 166 12.13 8.79 36.14
C ASN A 166 12.22 7.99 34.83
N PHE A 167 11.14 8.06 34.06
CA PHE A 167 11.01 7.42 32.77
C PHE A 167 11.90 8.11 31.72
N ASP A 168 12.65 7.30 30.99
CA ASP A 168 13.53 7.68 29.88
C ASP A 168 13.82 6.45 29.00
N LEU A 169 13.24 6.40 27.80
CA LEU A 169 13.45 5.30 26.83
C LEU A 169 14.89 5.20 26.29
N ARG A 170 15.77 6.15 26.61
CA ARG A 170 17.21 6.05 26.33
C ARG A 170 17.91 5.09 27.29
N LYS A 171 17.30 4.79 28.45
CA LYS A 171 17.83 3.82 29.42
C LYS A 171 17.58 2.38 28.95
N PRO A 172 18.62 1.53 28.85
CA PRO A 172 18.48 0.17 28.35
C PRO A 172 17.47 -0.69 29.11
N GLU A 173 17.45 -0.63 30.45
CA GLU A 173 16.53 -1.45 31.24
C GLU A 173 15.06 -1.10 31.00
N GLN A 174 14.74 0.20 30.90
CA GLN A 174 13.38 0.65 30.61
C GLN A 174 13.00 0.31 29.17
N ARG A 175 13.91 0.55 28.21
CA ARG A 175 13.69 0.24 26.80
C ARG A 175 13.33 -1.23 26.58
N ARG A 176 14.04 -2.14 27.24
CA ARG A 176 13.78 -3.60 27.17
C ARG A 176 12.37 -3.96 27.64
N ILE A 177 11.86 -3.33 28.71
CA ILE A 177 10.49 -3.56 29.19
C ILE A 177 9.49 -3.20 28.09
N PHE A 178 9.54 -1.97 27.58
CA PHE A 178 8.57 -1.51 26.59
C PHE A 178 8.70 -2.24 25.25
N ASP A 179 9.92 -2.56 24.80
CA ASP A 179 10.11 -3.38 23.60
C ASP A 179 9.52 -4.80 23.79
N SER A 180 9.66 -5.41 24.99
CA SER A 180 9.09 -6.73 25.30
C SER A 180 7.56 -6.78 25.33
N LEU A 181 6.92 -5.62 25.56
CA LEU A 181 5.48 -5.42 25.49
C LEU A 181 5.00 -5.16 24.05
N GLY A 182 5.93 -5.09 23.10
CA GLY A 182 5.63 -4.75 21.72
C GLY A 182 5.20 -3.29 21.59
N TRP A 183 5.93 -2.37 22.23
CA TRP A 183 5.79 -0.93 22.00
C TRP A 183 5.97 -0.66 20.49
N THR A 184 4.85 -0.55 19.79
CA THR A 184 4.79 -0.35 18.35
C THR A 184 4.18 1.01 18.05
N ASN A 185 4.62 1.62 16.97
CA ASN A 185 3.99 2.83 16.47
C ASN A 185 2.80 2.42 15.60
N TYR A 186 1.58 2.55 16.13
CA TYR A 186 0.32 2.25 15.41
C TYR A 186 0.06 3.14 14.18
N LYS A 187 1.00 4.00 13.80
CA LYS A 187 0.89 4.88 12.63
C LYS A 187 0.61 4.13 11.33
N GLY A 188 1.15 2.92 11.14
CA GLY A 188 0.84 2.07 9.99
C GLY A 188 -0.62 1.63 10.02
N HIS A 189 -1.00 0.88 11.06
CA HIS A 189 -2.33 0.28 11.22
C HIS A 189 -3.46 1.33 11.24
N LEU A 190 -3.29 2.43 11.97
CA LEU A 190 -4.27 3.51 11.97
C LEU A 190 -4.35 4.23 10.63
N GLY A 191 -3.24 4.27 9.88
CA GLY A 191 -3.23 4.80 8.53
C GLY A 191 -4.01 3.92 7.57
N GLU A 192 -3.80 2.61 7.64
CA GLU A 192 -4.56 1.62 6.88
C GLU A 192 -6.05 1.66 7.20
N LEU A 193 -6.43 1.69 8.49
CA LEU A 193 -7.82 1.81 8.92
C LEU A 193 -8.46 3.12 8.41
N ASP A 194 -7.76 4.25 8.53
CA ASP A 194 -8.24 5.54 8.02
C ASP A 194 -8.50 5.51 6.51
N VAL A 195 -7.60 4.88 5.73
CA VAL A 195 -7.80 4.71 4.29
C VAL A 195 -8.94 3.74 4.01
N LEU A 196 -8.95 2.57 4.64
CA LEU A 196 -9.97 1.53 4.50
C LEU A 196 -11.38 2.09 4.69
N LEU A 197 -11.62 2.87 5.75
CA LEU A 197 -12.94 3.43 6.05
C LEU A 197 -13.40 4.44 4.97
N ARG A 198 -12.47 5.19 4.38
CA ARG A 198 -12.77 6.22 3.39
C ARG A 198 -12.90 5.70 1.97
N LEU A 199 -12.25 4.59 1.64
CA LEU A 199 -12.31 4.03 0.29
C LEU A 199 -13.71 3.46 -0.03
N GLY A 200 -14.30 3.93 -1.13
CA GLY A 200 -15.52 3.34 -1.69
C GLY A 200 -15.23 2.02 -2.41
N ASN A 201 -16.22 1.13 -2.44
CA ASN A 201 -16.16 -0.17 -3.12
C ASN A 201 -15.01 -1.07 -2.63
N LEU A 202 -14.73 -1.07 -1.33
CA LEU A 202 -13.81 -2.01 -0.70
C LEU A 202 -14.26 -3.45 -0.98
N GLN A 203 -13.30 -4.29 -1.37
CA GLN A 203 -13.51 -5.71 -1.68
C GLN A 203 -12.77 -6.60 -0.69
N ALA A 204 -11.59 -6.16 -0.23
CA ALA A 204 -10.79 -6.98 0.67
C ALA A 204 -9.78 -6.14 1.48
N GLN A 205 -9.32 -6.71 2.59
CA GLN A 205 -8.19 -6.27 3.40
C GLN A 205 -7.29 -7.49 3.65
N GLY A 206 -5.97 -7.30 3.65
CA GLY A 206 -4.99 -8.34 3.97
C GLY A 206 -5.07 -9.55 3.03
N VAL A 207 -4.91 -9.31 1.72
CA VAL A 207 -5.03 -10.37 0.71
C VAL A 207 -3.65 -10.95 0.40
N TYR A 208 -3.52 -12.24 0.67
CA TYR A 208 -2.33 -13.03 0.33
C TYR A 208 -2.39 -13.53 -1.11
N LEU A 209 -1.22 -13.81 -1.70
CA LEU A 209 -1.16 -14.51 -2.99
C LEU A 209 -1.43 -16.01 -2.86
N VAL A 210 -1.18 -16.60 -1.68
CA VAL A 210 -1.48 -18.01 -1.40
C VAL A 210 -2.94 -18.18 -1.02
N ARG A 211 -3.49 -19.37 -1.27
CA ARG A 211 -4.85 -19.71 -0.87
C ARG A 211 -4.99 -19.65 0.65
N GLN A 212 -5.96 -18.88 1.11
CA GLN A 212 -6.34 -18.74 2.51
C GLN A 212 -7.84 -18.96 2.65
N ASN A 213 -8.25 -19.38 3.85
CA ASN A 213 -9.67 -19.44 4.22
C ASN A 213 -10.03 -18.13 4.91
N LEU A 214 -10.61 -17.19 4.17
CA LEU A 214 -10.97 -15.87 4.64
C LEU A 214 -12.45 -15.83 5.02
N LEU A 215 -12.75 -15.23 6.18
CA LEU A 215 -14.12 -15.13 6.69
C LEU A 215 -15.00 -14.21 5.83
N ASN A 216 -14.42 -13.15 5.26
CA ASN A 216 -15.16 -12.23 4.41
C ASN A 216 -15.31 -12.80 2.98
N PRO A 217 -16.54 -13.01 2.47
CA PRO A 217 -16.75 -13.60 1.14
C PRO A 217 -16.16 -12.77 -0.01
N LYS A 218 -16.17 -11.44 0.08
CA LYS A 218 -15.56 -10.57 -0.94
C LYS A 218 -14.04 -10.74 -0.93
N SER A 219 -13.44 -10.80 0.26
CA SER A 219 -12.00 -11.09 0.40
C SER A 219 -11.66 -12.46 -0.16
N GLN A 220 -12.49 -13.49 0.10
CA GLN A 220 -12.29 -14.84 -0.43
C GLN A 220 -12.26 -14.85 -1.96
N VAL A 221 -13.22 -14.20 -2.62
CA VAL A 221 -13.26 -14.10 -4.09
C VAL A 221 -11.96 -13.51 -4.63
N VAL A 222 -11.43 -12.46 -4.00
CA VAL A 222 -10.17 -11.84 -4.47
C VAL A 222 -8.97 -12.75 -4.21
N ASN A 223 -8.89 -13.39 -3.04
CA ASN A 223 -7.82 -14.33 -2.72
C ASN A 223 -7.83 -15.54 -3.66
N ASP A 224 -9.00 -16.08 -4.00
CA ASP A 224 -9.14 -17.19 -4.94
C ASP A 224 -8.59 -16.85 -6.33
N ILE A 225 -8.77 -15.61 -6.81
CA ILE A 225 -8.20 -15.16 -8.09
C ILE A 225 -6.68 -15.17 -8.04
N PHE A 226 -6.07 -14.57 -7.00
CA PHE A 226 -4.62 -14.53 -6.85
C PHE A 226 -4.03 -15.94 -6.62
N ALA A 227 -4.62 -16.71 -5.72
CA ALA A 227 -4.19 -18.06 -5.37
C ALA A 227 -4.23 -19.00 -6.58
N THR A 228 -5.34 -19.01 -7.32
CA THR A 228 -5.46 -19.83 -8.53
C THR A 228 -4.41 -19.44 -9.57
N ALA A 229 -4.18 -18.13 -9.79
CA ALA A 229 -3.15 -17.67 -10.72
C ALA A 229 -1.73 -18.06 -10.26
N LEU A 230 -1.44 -17.95 -8.96
CA LEU A 230 -0.15 -18.34 -8.39
C LEU A 230 0.09 -19.84 -8.52
N GLU A 231 -0.88 -20.67 -8.09
CA GLU A 231 -0.83 -22.13 -8.17
C GLU A 231 -0.55 -22.58 -9.62
N GLN A 232 -1.30 -22.05 -10.59
CA GLN A 232 -1.10 -22.37 -12.01
C GLN A 232 0.26 -21.94 -12.54
N LYS A 233 0.78 -20.78 -12.12
CA LYS A 233 2.10 -20.28 -12.56
C LYS A 233 3.21 -21.12 -11.95
N LEU A 234 3.19 -21.34 -10.64
CA LEU A 234 4.23 -22.10 -9.93
C LEU A 234 4.30 -23.55 -10.39
N ALA A 235 3.16 -24.17 -10.73
CA ALA A 235 3.11 -25.55 -11.25
C ALA A 235 3.78 -25.71 -12.63
N ARG A 236 3.90 -24.63 -13.41
CA ARG A 236 4.50 -24.63 -14.76
C ARG A 236 5.93 -24.10 -14.79
N LEU A 237 6.43 -23.60 -13.66
CA LEU A 237 7.78 -23.04 -13.57
C LEU A 237 8.82 -24.16 -13.53
N SER A 238 9.87 -23.98 -14.33
CA SER A 238 11.06 -24.83 -14.30
C SER A 238 12.35 -24.00 -14.20
N VAL A 239 13.44 -24.65 -13.82
CA VAL A 239 14.74 -24.00 -13.56
C VAL A 239 15.34 -23.41 -14.85
N GLU A 240 15.05 -24.03 -15.99
CA GLU A 240 15.53 -23.62 -17.32
C GLU A 240 14.96 -22.26 -17.75
N GLN A 241 13.79 -21.86 -17.22
CA GLN A 241 13.13 -20.61 -17.56
C GLN A 241 13.70 -19.41 -16.77
N ILE A 242 14.47 -19.66 -15.70
CA ILE A 242 14.92 -18.63 -14.76
C ILE A 242 15.72 -17.51 -15.40
N PRO A 243 16.68 -17.74 -16.32
CA PRO A 243 17.40 -16.65 -16.96
C PRO A 243 16.48 -15.66 -17.69
N GLN A 244 15.44 -16.15 -18.37
CA GLN A 244 14.46 -15.30 -19.06
C GLN A 244 13.55 -14.58 -18.06
N LEU A 245 13.13 -15.27 -17.00
CA LEU A 245 12.27 -14.68 -15.96
C LEU A 245 12.98 -13.60 -15.15
N MET A 246 14.29 -13.72 -14.92
CA MET A 246 15.11 -12.68 -14.29
C MET A 246 15.22 -11.42 -15.14
N GLN A 247 15.30 -11.57 -16.48
CA GLN A 247 15.27 -10.43 -17.39
C GLN A 247 13.89 -9.77 -17.44
N LYS A 248 12.83 -10.58 -17.49
CA LYS A 248 11.46 -10.09 -17.67
C LYS A 248 10.84 -9.54 -16.39
N TYR A 249 11.12 -10.16 -15.24
CA TYR A 249 10.55 -9.84 -13.93
C TYR A 249 11.63 -9.77 -12.83
N PRO A 250 12.63 -8.87 -12.95
CA PRO A 250 13.80 -8.80 -12.04
C PRO A 250 13.46 -8.47 -10.59
N LYS A 251 12.26 -7.94 -10.31
CA LYS A 251 11.78 -7.64 -8.95
C LYS A 251 11.18 -8.87 -8.26
N VAL A 252 10.72 -9.86 -9.04
CA VAL A 252 10.26 -11.17 -8.53
C VAL A 252 11.43 -12.16 -8.50
N PHE A 253 12.18 -12.27 -9.60
CA PHE A 253 13.32 -13.16 -9.75
C PHE A 253 14.61 -12.34 -9.66
N LYS A 254 15.11 -12.16 -8.44
CA LYS A 254 16.23 -11.27 -8.16
C LYS A 254 17.55 -11.89 -8.59
N ASN A 255 18.28 -11.17 -9.44
CA ASN A 255 19.67 -11.48 -9.71
C ASN A 255 20.54 -11.01 -8.55
N LEU A 256 21.02 -11.95 -7.76
CA LEU A 256 22.02 -11.71 -6.74
C LEU A 256 23.26 -12.50 -7.17
N ASP A 257 24.41 -11.85 -7.13
CA ASP A 257 25.68 -12.43 -7.57
C ASP A 257 25.89 -13.80 -6.88
N ASN A 258 26.33 -14.79 -7.66
CA ASN A 258 26.67 -16.16 -7.23
C ASN A 258 25.50 -17.06 -6.78
N LEU A 259 24.24 -16.77 -7.13
CA LEU A 259 23.14 -17.72 -6.90
C LEU A 259 22.92 -18.66 -8.10
N SER A 260 22.63 -19.94 -7.81
CA SER A 260 22.15 -20.88 -8.82
C SER A 260 20.71 -20.58 -9.22
N ASN A 261 20.29 -20.99 -10.42
CA ASN A 261 18.92 -20.81 -10.89
C ASN A 261 17.89 -21.49 -9.97
N ASP A 262 18.22 -22.65 -9.40
CA ASP A 262 17.40 -23.33 -8.38
C ASP A 262 17.16 -22.46 -7.15
N GLU A 263 18.22 -21.82 -6.64
CA GLU A 263 18.12 -20.97 -5.46
C GLU A 263 17.34 -19.69 -5.76
N VAL A 264 17.48 -19.12 -6.96
CA VAL A 264 16.66 -17.99 -7.42
C VAL A 264 15.19 -18.39 -7.48
N LEU A 265 14.87 -19.56 -8.05
CA LEU A 265 13.49 -20.08 -8.10
C LEU A 265 12.92 -20.29 -6.70
N ARG A 266 13.67 -20.92 -5.80
CA ARG A 266 13.25 -21.16 -4.42
C ARG A 266 12.94 -19.86 -3.69
N ARG A 267 13.82 -18.86 -3.79
CA ARG A 267 13.60 -17.54 -3.17
C ARG A 267 12.41 -16.81 -3.77
N ALA A 268 12.21 -16.88 -5.09
CA ALA A 268 11.07 -16.28 -5.76
C ALA A 268 9.75 -16.92 -5.29
N LYS A 269 9.70 -18.25 -5.14
CA LYS A 269 8.55 -18.96 -4.57
C LYS A 269 8.23 -18.48 -3.17
N THR A 270 9.20 -18.50 -2.25
CA THR A 270 9.01 -18.01 -0.88
C THR A 270 8.58 -16.54 -0.84
N PHE A 271 9.16 -15.69 -1.69
CA PHE A 271 8.76 -14.28 -1.80
C PHE A 271 7.30 -14.13 -2.24
N LEU A 272 6.86 -14.86 -3.26
CA LEU A 272 5.47 -14.83 -3.72
C LEU A 272 4.52 -15.41 -2.67
N GLU A 273 4.90 -16.50 -2.02
CA GLU A 273 4.07 -17.19 -1.02
C GLU A 273 3.84 -16.35 0.24
N THR A 274 4.79 -15.49 0.59
CA THR A 274 4.72 -14.59 1.75
C THR A 274 4.17 -13.21 1.42
N LYS A 275 3.83 -12.94 0.16
CA LYS A 275 3.37 -11.62 -0.25
C LYS A 275 1.91 -11.39 0.15
N GLU A 276 1.71 -10.25 0.78
CA GLU A 276 0.42 -9.69 1.16
C GLU A 276 0.21 -8.32 0.48
N PHE A 277 -1.05 -8.01 0.21
CA PHE A 277 -1.53 -6.70 -0.21
C PHE A 277 -2.51 -6.12 0.81
N ASP A 278 -2.30 -4.86 1.20
CA ASP A 278 -3.05 -4.21 2.29
C ASP A 278 -4.56 -4.16 2.01
N LEU A 279 -4.96 -3.55 0.90
CA LEU A 279 -6.37 -3.27 0.57
C LEU A 279 -6.67 -3.54 -0.90
N ILE A 280 -7.87 -4.01 -1.20
CA ILE A 280 -8.36 -4.17 -2.57
C ILE A 280 -9.68 -3.42 -2.73
N VAL A 281 -9.76 -2.55 -3.75
CA VAL A 281 -11.00 -1.84 -4.10
C VAL A 281 -11.39 -2.11 -5.55
N LYS A 282 -12.69 -2.15 -5.85
CA LYS A 282 -13.17 -2.32 -7.22
C LYS A 282 -13.42 -0.96 -7.87
N LYS A 283 -12.76 -0.72 -9.00
CA LYS A 283 -12.88 0.51 -9.80
C LYS A 283 -13.00 0.13 -11.27
N HIS A 284 -14.09 0.54 -11.91
CA HIS A 284 -14.31 0.38 -13.36
C HIS A 284 -14.07 -1.07 -13.83
N ASN A 285 -14.73 -2.02 -13.15
CA ASN A 285 -14.64 -3.46 -13.40
C ASN A 285 -13.27 -4.12 -13.16
N ARG A 286 -12.29 -3.37 -12.66
CA ARG A 286 -10.98 -3.88 -12.25
C ARG A 286 -10.76 -3.73 -10.76
N TYR A 287 -9.82 -4.52 -10.23
CA TYR A 287 -9.39 -4.45 -8.85
C TYR A 287 -8.14 -3.58 -8.73
N SER A 288 -8.19 -2.60 -7.85
CA SER A 288 -7.06 -1.76 -7.48
C SER A 288 -6.41 -2.35 -6.24
N VAL A 289 -5.15 -2.75 -6.34
CA VAL A 289 -4.30 -3.17 -5.22
C VAL A 289 -3.76 -1.92 -4.55
N VAL A 290 -4.34 -1.53 -3.41
CA VAL A 290 -4.01 -0.29 -2.72
C VAL A 290 -3.02 -0.58 -1.59
N GLU A 291 -1.81 -0.08 -1.73
CA GLU A 291 -0.79 -0.08 -0.67
C GLU A 291 -0.86 1.25 0.10
N VAL A 292 -0.90 1.19 1.43
CA VAL A 292 -1.04 2.39 2.27
C VAL A 292 0.30 2.81 2.86
N LYS A 293 0.64 4.09 2.73
CA LYS A 293 1.91 4.64 3.22
C LYS A 293 1.73 5.89 4.08
N ASN A 294 2.23 5.81 5.30
CA ASN A 294 2.16 6.89 6.30
C ASN A 294 3.57 7.44 6.65
N TYR A 295 4.23 8.05 5.67
CA TYR A 295 5.55 8.68 5.86
C TYR A 295 5.50 9.90 6.82
N LYS A 296 6.66 10.37 7.28
CA LYS A 296 6.72 11.55 8.17
C LYS A 296 6.51 12.87 7.42
N LYS A 297 6.86 12.89 6.13
CA LYS A 297 6.76 14.03 5.23
C LYS A 297 6.03 13.58 3.94
N PRO A 298 5.55 14.53 3.13
CA PRO A 298 5.09 14.23 1.78
C PRO A 298 6.16 13.50 0.96
N ILE A 299 5.73 12.70 -0.01
CA ILE A 299 6.63 12.00 -0.93
C ILE A 299 7.09 12.94 -2.03
N SER A 300 8.40 13.12 -2.17
CA SER A 300 9.01 13.95 -3.21
C SER A 300 9.66 13.10 -4.31
N ARG A 301 10.18 13.77 -5.33
CA ARG A 301 10.90 13.15 -6.45
C ARG A 301 12.05 12.25 -5.99
N SER A 302 12.71 12.61 -4.88
CA SER A 302 13.86 11.84 -4.38
C SER A 302 13.45 10.44 -3.89
N GLU A 303 12.29 10.31 -3.25
CA GLU A 303 11.78 9.04 -2.74
C GLU A 303 11.14 8.14 -3.81
N VAL A 304 10.78 8.71 -4.97
CA VAL A 304 10.30 7.94 -6.14
C VAL A 304 11.36 7.77 -7.22
N SER A 305 12.64 7.83 -6.83
CA SER A 305 13.74 7.40 -7.68
C SER A 305 14.04 5.91 -7.42
N ALA A 306 14.36 5.15 -8.47
CA ALA A 306 14.79 3.76 -8.30
C ALA A 306 15.99 3.72 -7.34
N GLY A 307 15.87 2.92 -6.27
CA GLY A 307 16.88 2.93 -5.20
C GLY A 307 18.26 2.55 -5.72
N ARG A 308 19.28 3.37 -5.41
CA ARG A 308 20.71 2.99 -5.55
C ARG A 308 21.31 2.42 -4.26
N GLY A 309 20.50 2.16 -3.23
CA GLY A 309 20.93 1.78 -1.88
C GLY A 309 20.37 0.45 -1.38
N ARG A 310 20.73 0.06 -0.14
CA ARG A 310 20.33 -1.22 0.50
C ARG A 310 18.84 -1.31 0.87
N ASN A 311 18.12 -0.19 0.96
CA ASN A 311 16.72 -0.15 1.38
C ASN A 311 15.79 0.02 0.17
N LYS A 312 14.77 -0.83 0.05
CA LYS A 312 13.75 -0.72 -1.01
C LYS A 312 12.98 0.60 -0.89
N THR A 313 12.92 1.36 -1.97
CA THR A 313 12.08 2.57 -2.04
C THR A 313 10.59 2.21 -2.17
N ILE A 314 9.69 3.18 -1.98
CA ILE A 314 8.27 2.97 -2.30
C ILE A 314 8.09 2.62 -3.77
N PHE A 315 8.84 3.26 -4.65
CA PHE A 315 8.80 3.01 -6.07
C PHE A 315 9.20 1.57 -6.38
N ASP A 316 10.25 1.04 -5.75
CA ASP A 316 10.64 -0.37 -5.90
C ASP A 316 9.55 -1.34 -5.44
N GLN A 317 8.84 -1.02 -4.36
CA GLN A 317 7.72 -1.83 -3.87
C GLN A 317 6.54 -1.83 -4.87
N GLN A 318 6.24 -0.69 -5.48
CA GLN A 318 5.17 -0.60 -6.48
C GLN A 318 5.56 -1.33 -7.78
N LEU A 319 6.82 -1.24 -8.20
CA LEU A 319 7.34 -2.01 -9.33
C LEU A 319 7.33 -3.52 -9.03
N GLU A 320 7.60 -3.94 -7.78
CA GLU A 320 7.39 -5.33 -7.33
C GLU A 320 5.93 -5.75 -7.55
N THR A 321 4.95 -4.96 -7.10
CA THR A 321 3.52 -5.24 -7.30
C THR A 321 3.14 -5.33 -8.78
N ILE A 322 3.62 -4.42 -9.63
CA ILE A 322 3.41 -4.48 -11.09
C ILE A 322 3.93 -5.80 -11.65
N GLN A 323 5.18 -6.17 -11.31
CA GLN A 323 5.77 -7.39 -11.85
C GLN A 323 5.09 -8.65 -11.33
N ILE A 324 4.59 -8.67 -10.11
CA ILE A 324 3.76 -9.76 -9.60
C ILE A 324 2.48 -9.89 -10.44
N ILE A 325 1.72 -8.81 -10.63
CA ILE A 325 0.49 -8.81 -11.42
C ILE A 325 0.75 -9.33 -12.85
N ARG A 326 1.83 -8.84 -13.48
CA ARG A 326 2.26 -9.28 -14.84
C ARG A 326 2.70 -10.73 -14.88
N PHE A 327 3.50 -11.16 -13.91
CA PHE A 327 3.96 -12.55 -13.80
C PHE A 327 2.77 -13.50 -13.70
N LEU A 328 1.77 -13.14 -12.90
CA LEU A 328 0.53 -13.89 -12.72
C LEU A 328 -0.42 -13.83 -13.93
N GLY A 329 -0.22 -12.90 -14.88
CA GLY A 329 -1.11 -12.71 -16.03
C GLY A 329 -2.43 -12.05 -15.64
N LEU A 330 -2.41 -11.19 -14.62
CA LEU A 330 -3.58 -10.56 -14.03
C LEU A 330 -3.74 -9.09 -14.43
N GLU A 331 -3.07 -8.66 -15.49
CA GLU A 331 -2.91 -7.26 -15.91
C GLU A 331 -4.22 -6.59 -16.33
N GLU A 332 -5.16 -7.36 -16.85
CA GLU A 332 -6.50 -6.87 -17.22
C GLU A 332 -7.46 -6.82 -16.03
N THR A 333 -7.13 -7.55 -14.96
CA THR A 333 -8.00 -7.72 -13.78
C THR A 333 -7.56 -6.80 -12.64
N PHE A 334 -6.26 -6.61 -12.45
CA PHE A 334 -5.68 -5.85 -11.34
C PHE A 334 -4.79 -4.70 -11.82
N PHE A 335 -4.69 -3.64 -11.01
CA PHE A 335 -3.70 -2.58 -11.18
C PHE A 335 -3.22 -2.06 -9.81
N PRO A 336 -1.98 -1.57 -9.70
CA PRO A 336 -1.46 -1.03 -8.45
C PRO A 336 -1.97 0.38 -8.17
N THR A 337 -2.15 0.67 -6.89
CA THR A 337 -2.40 2.00 -6.36
C THR A 337 -1.61 2.20 -5.08
N VAL A 338 -1.10 3.41 -4.85
CA VAL A 338 -0.48 3.80 -3.58
C VAL A 338 -1.24 4.96 -2.95
N ALA A 339 -1.53 4.83 -1.66
CA ALA A 339 -2.17 5.88 -0.86
C ALA A 339 -1.16 6.55 0.08
N PHE A 340 -0.92 7.86 -0.09
CA PHE A 340 -0.03 8.63 0.79
C PHE A 340 -0.82 9.52 1.75
N LEU A 341 -0.77 9.20 3.04
CA LEU A 341 -1.51 9.95 4.06
C LEU A 341 -0.97 11.37 4.31
N ARG A 342 0.26 11.67 3.90
CA ARG A 342 0.91 12.99 4.09
C ARG A 342 1.10 13.75 2.79
N GLY A 343 0.50 13.28 1.70
CA GLY A 343 0.61 13.91 0.40
C GLY A 343 1.84 13.51 -0.41
N VAL A 344 1.91 14.08 -1.60
CA VAL A 344 2.91 13.80 -2.65
C VAL A 344 3.18 15.08 -3.44
N THR A 345 4.41 15.29 -3.89
CA THR A 345 4.71 16.41 -4.79
C THR A 345 4.22 16.12 -6.22
N PRO A 346 3.94 17.14 -7.04
CA PRO A 346 3.50 16.95 -8.42
C PRO A 346 4.44 16.06 -9.25
N GLU A 347 5.75 16.23 -9.10
CA GLU A 347 6.76 15.47 -9.85
C GLU A 347 6.78 14.01 -9.43
N ALA A 348 6.69 13.76 -8.12
CA ALA A 348 6.74 12.41 -7.58
C ALA A 348 5.53 11.59 -8.03
N LYS A 349 4.37 12.23 -8.01
CA LYS A 349 3.11 11.70 -8.52
C LYS A 349 3.22 11.38 -10.02
N ALA A 350 3.72 12.30 -10.83
CA ALA A 350 3.87 12.09 -12.27
C ALA A 350 4.78 10.89 -12.60
N ILE A 351 5.84 10.66 -11.82
CA ILE A 351 6.73 9.50 -11.99
C ILE A 351 5.98 8.19 -11.72
N LEU A 352 5.21 8.12 -10.63
CA LEU A 352 4.43 6.92 -10.28
C LEU A 352 3.38 6.63 -11.35
N GLU A 353 2.63 7.65 -11.77
CA GLU A 353 1.56 7.50 -12.76
C GLU A 353 2.09 7.07 -14.12
N ARG A 354 3.26 7.58 -14.53
CA ARG A 354 3.89 7.16 -15.79
C ARG A 354 4.18 5.65 -15.84
N GLU A 355 4.45 5.02 -14.70
CA GLU A 355 4.66 3.56 -14.62
C GLU A 355 3.35 2.77 -14.50
N GLY A 356 2.19 3.43 -14.57
CA GLY A 356 0.89 2.79 -14.41
C GLY A 356 0.47 2.58 -12.96
N ILE A 357 1.00 3.37 -12.02
CA ILE A 357 0.61 3.33 -10.61
C ILE A 357 -0.37 4.47 -10.33
N SER A 358 -1.58 4.13 -9.89
CA SER A 358 -2.55 5.13 -9.45
C SER A 358 -2.18 5.70 -8.08
N VAL A 359 -2.37 7.01 -7.86
CA VAL A 359 -1.94 7.71 -6.64
C VAL A 359 -3.13 8.35 -5.92
N LEU A 360 -3.33 7.96 -4.65
CA LEU A 360 -4.35 8.53 -3.75
C LEU A 360 -3.66 9.37 -2.67
N ALA A 361 -3.55 10.67 -2.92
CA ALA A 361 -2.82 11.58 -2.06
C ALA A 361 -3.21 13.03 -2.34
N GLU A 362 -3.14 13.88 -1.31
CA GLU A 362 -3.13 15.33 -1.51
C GLU A 362 -1.83 15.73 -2.23
N VAL A 363 -1.95 16.62 -3.21
CA VAL A 363 -0.77 17.17 -3.88
C VAL A 363 -0.32 18.40 -3.09
N VAL A 364 0.93 18.38 -2.65
CA VAL A 364 1.52 19.44 -1.82
C VAL A 364 2.78 19.98 -2.49
N GLU A 365 2.99 21.28 -2.38
CA GLU A 365 4.14 22.00 -2.95
C GLU A 365 5.42 21.82 -2.13
#